data_AF-A0A3E0W8D7-F1
#
_entry.id   AF-A0A3E0W8D7-F1
#
_cell.length_a   1.000
_cell.length_b   1.000
_cell.length_c   1.000
_cell.angle_alpha   90.00
_cell.angle_beta   90.00
_cell.angle_gamma   90.00
#
_symmetry.space_group_name_H-M   'P 1'
#
loop_
_entity.id
_entity.type
_entity.pdbx_description
1 polymer ?
#
loop_
_entity_poly.entity_id
_entity_poly.type
_entity_poly.pdbx_seq_one_letter_code
_entity_poly.pdbx_strand_id
1 'polypeptide(L)'
;MKKILLVVLAAAVAAGLVTALVFIASGAPGRLARTVDATVGASAPPQNATAQPATVGASAPPQNATAQPATPTPLAPGALTPTPTAPRPSPVGDGTGGPVFRGSSAPASVSCPVPGEGPVGGVDVSPGVDLTWSSSGAETAFVGVDTADAEAQPYSEVAASGSVSVPFACPAASHTYTITLVGRGGSRSTTFTVENTGYRG
;
A
#
# COMPACT_ATOMS: atom_id res chain seq x y z
N MET A 1 -29.55 10.90 -11.32
CA MET A 1 -29.05 11.05 -12.70
C MET A 1 -27.66 10.41 -12.88
N LYS A 2 -27.47 9.16 -12.44
CA LYS A 2 -26.14 8.51 -12.33
C LYS A 2 -26.00 7.23 -13.17
N LYS A 3 -27.04 6.90 -13.94
CA LYS A 3 -27.14 5.67 -14.74
C LYS A 3 -26.57 5.79 -16.17
N ILE A 4 -26.29 7.00 -16.64
CA ILE A 4 -25.86 7.24 -18.03
C ILE A 4 -24.34 7.11 -18.19
N LEU A 5 -23.55 7.32 -17.14
CA LEU A 5 -22.08 7.21 -17.21
C LEU A 5 -21.58 5.76 -17.29
N LEU A 6 -22.40 4.79 -16.88
CA LEU A 6 -22.03 3.36 -16.82
C LEU A 6 -22.06 2.64 -18.17
N VAL A 7 -22.74 3.19 -19.18
CA VAL A 7 -22.87 2.55 -20.50
C VAL A 7 -21.66 2.84 -21.40
N VAL A 8 -20.97 3.97 -21.20
CA VAL A 8 -19.85 4.37 -22.06
C VAL A 8 -18.54 3.64 -21.70
N LEU A 9 -18.36 3.23 -20.44
CA LEU A 9 -17.15 2.49 -20.04
C LEU A 9 -17.16 1.00 -20.44
N ALA A 10 -18.33 0.41 -20.72
CA ALA A 10 -18.45 -0.99 -21.06
C ALA A 10 -17.98 -1.34 -22.49
N ALA A 11 -17.77 -0.35 -23.36
CA ALA A 11 -17.37 -0.58 -24.76
C ALA A 11 -15.85 -0.66 -24.99
N ALA A 12 -15.01 -0.30 -24.01
CA ALA A 12 -13.56 -0.20 -24.20
C ALA A 12 -12.75 -1.44 -23.77
N VAL A 13 -13.35 -2.41 -23.08
CA VAL A 13 -12.61 -3.55 -22.47
C VAL A 13 -12.71 -4.84 -23.30
N ALA A 14 -13.32 -4.79 -24.49
CA ALA A 14 -13.49 -5.97 -25.35
C ALA A 14 -12.31 -6.23 -26.32
N ALA A 15 -11.24 -5.42 -26.31
CA ALA A 15 -10.20 -5.45 -27.35
C ALA A 15 -8.80 -5.90 -26.92
N GLY A 16 -8.57 -6.31 -25.66
CA GLY A 16 -7.20 -6.64 -25.27
C GLY A 16 -7.06 -7.50 -24.03
N LEU A 17 -7.14 -8.83 -24.19
CA LEU A 17 -6.12 -9.73 -23.63
C LEU A 17 -6.27 -11.18 -24.16
N VAL A 18 -6.34 -11.35 -25.49
CA VAL A 18 -6.15 -12.65 -26.14
C VAL A 18 -4.69 -12.77 -26.60
N THR A 19 -3.74 -12.81 -25.66
CA THR A 19 -2.32 -13.14 -25.95
C THR A 19 -1.54 -13.36 -24.66
N ALA A 20 -1.66 -14.55 -24.05
CA ALA A 20 -0.62 -15.12 -23.17
C ALA A 20 -0.98 -16.57 -22.82
N LEU A 21 -1.15 -17.40 -23.83
CA LEU A 21 -1.44 -18.83 -23.67
C LEU A 21 -0.55 -19.65 -24.59
N VAL A 22 0.77 -19.45 -24.52
CA VAL A 22 1.78 -20.38 -25.03
C VAL A 22 3.08 -20.14 -24.28
N PHE A 23 3.36 -20.91 -23.22
CA PHE A 23 4.71 -21.41 -22.92
C PHE A 23 4.59 -22.62 -22.00
N ILE A 24 4.29 -23.73 -22.64
CA ILE A 24 4.28 -25.08 -22.10
C ILE A 24 5.73 -25.59 -22.09
N ALA A 25 6.10 -26.22 -20.98
CA ALA A 25 7.05 -27.33 -20.82
C ALA A 25 8.43 -27.28 -21.50
N SER A 26 9.45 -27.10 -20.66
CA SER A 26 10.70 -27.88 -20.67
C SER A 26 11.31 -27.70 -19.27
N GLY A 27 11.62 -28.72 -18.46
CA GLY A 27 11.96 -30.10 -18.74
C GLY A 27 13.48 -30.29 -18.74
N ALA A 28 14.15 -30.14 -17.59
CA ALA A 28 15.49 -30.68 -17.35
C ALA A 28 15.84 -30.79 -15.85
N PRO A 29 16.13 -31.99 -15.32
CA PRO A 29 16.84 -32.17 -14.06
C PRO A 29 18.34 -32.27 -14.33
N GLY A 30 19.16 -31.49 -13.63
CA GLY A 30 20.61 -31.50 -13.81
C GLY A 30 21.35 -31.04 -12.57
N ARG A 31 21.80 -32.00 -11.76
CA ARG A 31 22.82 -31.82 -10.73
C ARG A 31 24.10 -31.26 -11.34
N LEU A 32 24.85 -30.43 -10.59
CA LEU A 32 26.22 -30.75 -10.16
C LEU A 32 26.80 -29.61 -9.32
N ALA A 33 27.44 -30.01 -8.23
CA ALA A 33 28.21 -29.21 -7.31
C ALA A 33 29.34 -28.44 -8.00
N ARG A 34 29.65 -27.25 -7.47
CA ARG A 34 30.97 -26.63 -7.61
C ARG A 34 31.30 -25.78 -6.39
N THR A 35 31.92 -26.41 -5.40
CA THR A 35 33.03 -25.84 -4.63
C THR A 35 34.05 -25.26 -5.62
N VAL A 36 34.58 -24.04 -5.43
CA VAL A 36 35.93 -23.78 -4.88
C VAL A 36 36.16 -22.28 -4.65
N ASP A 37 36.79 -22.01 -3.50
CA ASP A 37 37.90 -21.11 -3.22
C ASP A 37 37.83 -19.58 -3.21
N ALA A 38 38.53 -19.09 -2.18
CA ALA A 38 38.84 -17.74 -1.84
C ALA A 38 39.97 -17.18 -2.72
N THR A 39 40.00 -15.87 -2.91
CA THR A 39 41.27 -15.17 -3.17
C THR A 39 41.23 -13.79 -2.53
N VAL A 40 42.18 -13.61 -1.61
CA VAL A 40 42.57 -12.36 -0.95
C VAL A 40 43.17 -11.42 -2.00
N GLY A 41 42.85 -10.12 -1.91
CA GLY A 41 43.48 -9.09 -2.74
C GLY A 41 43.28 -7.69 -2.18
N ALA A 42 44.13 -7.30 -1.23
CA ALA A 42 44.30 -5.92 -0.79
C ALA A 42 44.91 -5.06 -1.91
N SER A 43 44.54 -3.78 -1.99
CA SER A 43 45.44 -2.61 -2.16
C SER A 43 44.63 -1.35 -2.46
N ALA A 44 44.70 -0.37 -1.56
CA ALA A 44 44.34 1.01 -1.82
C ALA A 44 45.48 1.74 -2.57
N PRO A 45 45.16 2.84 -3.28
CA PRO A 45 45.95 4.05 -3.11
C PRO A 45 45.08 5.31 -2.88
N PRO A 46 45.68 6.42 -2.39
CA PRO A 46 44.98 7.63 -1.95
C PRO A 46 44.96 8.79 -2.99
N GLN A 47 44.05 9.75 -2.74
CA GLN A 47 44.06 11.19 -3.10
C GLN A 47 44.03 11.67 -4.57
N ASN A 48 43.04 12.54 -4.87
CA ASN A 48 43.18 13.83 -5.57
C ASN A 48 41.81 14.56 -5.53
N ALA A 49 41.59 15.60 -4.74
CA ALA A 49 41.94 17.02 -4.95
C ALA A 49 41.12 17.76 -6.03
N THR A 50 40.61 18.94 -5.62
CA THR A 50 40.28 20.15 -6.40
C THR A 50 39.01 20.15 -7.27
N ALA A 51 37.99 20.92 -6.85
CA ALA A 51 37.71 22.26 -7.41
C ALA A 51 36.39 22.83 -6.83
N GLN A 52 36.51 23.97 -6.18
CA GLN A 52 35.43 24.90 -5.83
C GLN A 52 35.24 25.89 -6.98
N PRO A 53 34.02 26.09 -7.50
CA PRO A 53 33.65 27.32 -8.17
C PRO A 53 32.84 28.20 -7.22
N ALA A 54 33.38 29.37 -6.90
CA ALA A 54 32.60 30.52 -6.44
C ALA A 54 31.98 31.21 -7.67
N THR A 55 30.68 31.49 -7.64
CA THR A 55 30.06 32.46 -8.56
C THR A 55 29.07 33.36 -7.83
N VAL A 56 29.57 34.56 -7.56
CA VAL A 56 29.03 35.91 -7.79
C VAL A 56 27.51 36.11 -7.70
N GLY A 57 27.13 37.07 -6.85
CA GLY A 57 25.76 37.48 -6.61
C GLY A 57 25.05 38.12 -7.79
N ALA A 58 23.72 37.94 -7.79
CA ALA A 58 22.79 38.71 -8.59
C ALA A 58 21.99 39.63 -7.66
N SER A 59 22.09 40.93 -7.92
CA SER A 59 21.32 42.00 -7.29
C SER A 59 19.82 41.76 -7.45
N ALA A 60 19.09 41.81 -6.34
CA ALA A 60 17.63 41.75 -6.34
C ALA A 60 17.02 43.07 -6.88
N PRO A 61 16.00 43.02 -7.75
CA PRO A 61 15.26 44.19 -8.22
C PRO A 61 14.36 44.79 -7.11
N PRO A 62 13.99 46.09 -7.21
CA PRO A 62 13.15 46.77 -6.24
C PRO A 62 11.73 46.20 -6.18
N GLN A 63 11.26 45.93 -4.97
CA GLN A 63 9.94 45.40 -4.65
C GLN A 63 8.86 46.44 -4.94
N ASN A 64 8.02 46.15 -5.93
CA ASN A 64 6.80 46.90 -6.20
C ASN A 64 5.75 46.46 -5.17
N ALA A 65 5.36 47.36 -4.26
CA ALA A 65 4.37 47.10 -3.22
C ALA A 65 2.96 47.05 -3.85
N THR A 66 2.53 45.88 -4.30
CA THR A 66 1.12 45.60 -4.59
C THR A 66 0.38 45.40 -3.28
N ALA A 67 -0.69 46.18 -3.09
CA ALA A 67 -1.59 46.10 -1.94
C ALA A 67 -2.01 44.66 -1.63
N GLN A 68 -1.73 44.24 -0.40
CA GLN A 68 -2.05 42.92 0.12
C GLN A 68 -3.58 42.77 0.21
N PRO A 69 -4.18 41.85 -0.58
CA PRO A 69 -5.60 41.50 -0.41
C PRO A 69 -5.79 40.95 1.00
N ALA A 70 -6.89 41.36 1.66
CA ALA A 70 -7.24 40.89 2.99
C ALA A 70 -7.19 39.35 3.05
N THR A 71 -6.35 38.83 3.95
CA THR A 71 -6.21 37.41 4.21
C THR A 71 -7.59 36.86 4.61
N PRO A 72 -8.17 35.90 3.86
CA PRO A 72 -9.39 35.26 4.32
C PRO A 72 -9.06 34.57 5.66
N THR A 73 -9.82 34.92 6.70
CA THR A 73 -9.82 34.20 7.97
C THR A 73 -9.97 32.71 7.65
N PRO A 74 -9.02 31.85 8.05
CA PRO A 74 -9.19 30.41 7.92
C PRO A 74 -10.46 30.05 8.70
N LEU A 75 -11.52 29.66 7.99
CA LEU A 75 -12.56 28.88 8.63
C LEU A 75 -11.83 27.65 9.15
N ALA A 76 -11.80 27.50 10.48
CA ALA A 76 -11.33 26.27 11.11
C ALA A 76 -11.93 25.11 10.31
N PRO A 77 -11.09 24.17 9.81
CA PRO A 77 -11.61 22.95 9.24
C PRO A 77 -12.53 22.37 10.31
N GLY A 78 -13.85 22.46 10.06
CA GLY A 78 -14.80 21.77 10.89
C GLY A 78 -14.29 20.35 10.88
N ALA A 79 -13.91 19.85 12.06
CA ALA A 79 -13.57 18.47 12.23
C ALA A 79 -14.80 17.70 11.75
N LEU A 80 -14.76 17.28 10.49
CA LEU A 80 -15.61 16.23 10.00
C LEU A 80 -15.05 15.03 10.72
N THR A 81 -15.44 14.87 11.99
CA THR A 81 -15.41 13.58 12.65
C THR A 81 -16.05 12.66 11.63
N PRO A 82 -15.30 11.77 10.97
CA PRO A 82 -15.89 10.83 10.05
C PRO A 82 -16.95 10.14 10.89
N THR A 83 -18.22 10.38 10.57
CA THR A 83 -19.29 9.63 11.22
C THR A 83 -18.95 8.20 10.89
N PRO A 84 -18.59 7.35 11.87
CA PRO A 84 -18.27 5.97 11.60
C PRO A 84 -19.48 5.45 10.85
N THR A 85 -19.31 5.20 9.56
CA THR A 85 -20.36 4.54 8.81
C THR A 85 -20.40 3.19 9.45
N ALA A 86 -21.42 2.96 10.29
CA ALA A 86 -21.58 1.73 11.03
C ALA A 86 -21.31 0.60 10.03
N PRO A 87 -20.43 -0.36 10.36
CA PRO A 87 -20.12 -1.47 9.48
C PRO A 87 -21.44 -1.97 8.95
N ARG A 88 -21.63 -1.92 7.62
CA ARG A 88 -22.86 -2.40 7.01
C ARG A 88 -23.05 -3.81 7.57
N PRO A 89 -24.13 -4.11 8.32
CA PRO A 89 -24.32 -5.43 8.86
C PRO A 89 -24.22 -6.39 7.68
N SER A 90 -23.26 -7.32 7.77
CA SER A 90 -23.07 -8.30 6.71
C SER A 90 -24.44 -8.91 6.43
N PRO A 91 -24.91 -8.96 5.17
CA PRO A 91 -26.17 -9.60 4.86
C PRO A 91 -26.13 -10.99 5.48
N VAL A 92 -27.10 -11.28 6.35
CA VAL A 92 -27.29 -12.61 6.92
C VAL A 92 -27.78 -13.47 5.75
N GLY A 93 -26.82 -13.96 4.97
CA GLY A 93 -27.09 -14.87 3.87
C GLY A 93 -27.48 -16.21 4.45
N ASP A 94 -28.67 -16.67 4.09
CA ASP A 94 -29.24 -17.96 4.46
C ASP A 94 -28.36 -19.12 3.93
N GLY A 95 -27.29 -19.43 4.66
CA GLY A 95 -26.77 -20.78 4.89
C GLY A 95 -26.37 -21.66 3.71
N THR A 96 -26.32 -21.19 2.47
CA THR A 96 -26.01 -22.07 1.32
C THR A 96 -24.94 -21.47 0.40
N GLY A 97 -23.69 -21.43 0.90
CA GLY A 97 -22.50 -21.38 0.04
C GLY A 97 -21.80 -20.03 -0.14
N GLY A 98 -22.10 -19.01 0.68
CA GLY A 98 -21.36 -17.75 0.67
C GLY A 98 -19.94 -17.86 1.26
N PRO A 99 -19.07 -16.86 1.00
CA PRO A 99 -17.71 -16.85 1.53
C PRO A 99 -17.69 -16.74 3.06
N VAL A 100 -16.83 -17.54 3.69
CA VAL A 100 -16.65 -17.60 5.14
C VAL A 100 -15.17 -17.57 5.49
N PHE A 101 -14.78 -16.69 6.41
CA PHE A 101 -13.46 -16.74 7.05
C PHE A 101 -13.38 -17.91 8.01
N ARG A 102 -12.34 -18.74 7.87
CA ARG A 102 -12.02 -19.82 8.83
C ARG A 102 -11.02 -19.39 9.89
N GLY A 103 -10.20 -18.41 9.57
CA GLY A 103 -9.25 -17.79 10.47
C GLY A 103 -8.58 -16.61 9.77
N SER A 104 -8.22 -15.59 10.54
CA SER A 104 -7.57 -14.40 10.00
C SER A 104 -6.78 -13.70 11.11
N SER A 105 -5.59 -13.21 10.77
CA SER A 105 -4.69 -12.55 11.73
C SER A 105 -3.85 -11.46 11.06
N ALA A 106 -3.52 -10.46 11.86
CA ALA A 106 -2.63 -9.35 11.55
C ALA A 106 -1.84 -8.97 12.82
N PRO A 107 -0.66 -8.35 12.71
CA PRO A 107 0.01 -7.77 13.86
C PRO A 107 -0.84 -6.63 14.46
N ALA A 108 -0.86 -6.51 15.78
CA ALA A 108 -1.60 -5.41 16.44
C ALA A 108 -0.87 -4.07 16.34
N SER A 109 0.46 -4.11 16.16
CA SER A 109 1.28 -2.91 16.08
C SER A 109 2.51 -3.08 15.20
N VAL A 110 3.00 -1.95 14.73
CA VAL A 110 4.30 -1.77 14.08
C VAL A 110 5.07 -0.64 14.77
N SER A 111 6.36 -0.53 14.49
CA SER A 111 7.17 0.59 14.94
C SER A 111 7.73 1.29 13.70
N CYS A 112 7.21 2.48 13.42
CA CYS A 112 7.83 3.36 12.43
C CYS A 112 9.08 3.99 13.04
N PRO A 113 10.20 4.08 12.29
CA PRO A 113 11.31 4.91 12.70
C PRO A 113 10.86 6.37 12.82
N VAL A 114 11.38 7.06 13.83
CA VAL A 114 11.11 8.49 14.04
C VAL A 114 11.85 9.27 12.95
N PRO A 115 11.18 10.18 12.22
CA PRO A 115 11.85 11.04 11.26
C PRO A 115 12.98 11.83 11.94
N GLY A 116 14.24 11.60 11.53
CA GLY A 116 15.41 12.31 12.04
C GLY A 116 16.28 11.59 13.08
N GLU A 117 15.89 10.41 13.57
CA GLU A 117 16.76 9.58 14.44
C GLU A 117 17.63 8.58 13.64
N GLY A 118 17.43 8.47 12.33
CA GLY A 118 18.24 7.64 11.43
C GLY A 118 19.55 8.31 10.99
N PRO A 119 20.55 7.52 10.52
CA PRO A 119 21.73 8.06 9.86
C PRO A 119 21.31 9.01 8.73
N VAL A 120 21.97 10.16 8.61
CA VAL A 120 21.75 11.10 7.50
C VAL A 120 21.90 10.34 6.17
N GLY A 121 20.80 10.19 5.43
CA GLY A 121 20.72 9.39 4.21
C GLY A 121 20.03 8.02 4.33
N GLY A 122 19.47 7.68 5.49
CA GLY A 122 18.59 6.51 5.65
C GLY A 122 17.30 6.70 4.87
N VAL A 123 16.95 5.74 4.01
CA VAL A 123 15.60 5.66 3.45
C VAL A 123 14.68 5.18 4.56
N ASP A 124 13.67 5.97 4.92
CA ASP A 124 12.65 5.55 5.87
C ASP A 124 11.93 4.33 5.28
N VAL A 125 12.28 3.13 5.76
CA VAL A 125 11.64 1.89 5.32
C VAL A 125 10.35 1.74 6.12
N SER A 126 9.22 1.95 5.45
CA SER A 126 7.91 1.55 5.97
C SER A 126 7.92 0.07 6.36
N PRO A 127 7.60 -0.28 7.62
CA PRO A 127 7.49 -1.67 8.03
C PRO A 127 6.34 -2.35 7.27
N GLY A 128 6.51 -3.63 6.95
CA GLY A 128 5.45 -4.46 6.39
C GLY A 128 4.46 -4.92 7.46
N VAL A 129 3.18 -4.96 7.11
CA VAL A 129 2.09 -5.55 7.89
C VAL A 129 1.72 -6.87 7.24
N ASP A 130 2.05 -7.98 7.91
CA ASP A 130 1.73 -9.31 7.42
C ASP A 130 0.30 -9.70 7.77
N LEU A 131 -0.56 -9.75 6.77
CA LEU A 131 -1.94 -10.19 6.87
C LEU A 131 -2.01 -11.67 6.45
N THR A 132 -2.75 -12.46 7.21
CA THR A 132 -2.93 -13.90 6.96
C THR A 132 -4.40 -14.25 7.09
N TRP A 133 -4.94 -15.06 6.17
CA TRP A 133 -6.33 -15.51 6.22
C TRP A 133 -6.52 -16.88 5.57
N SER A 134 -7.58 -17.56 6.03
CA SER A 134 -8.10 -18.78 5.43
C SER A 134 -9.60 -18.64 5.26
N SER A 135 -10.14 -19.19 4.18
CA SER A 135 -11.56 -19.07 3.84
C SER A 135 -12.12 -20.33 3.17
N SER A 136 -13.45 -20.39 3.07
CA SER A 136 -14.18 -21.35 2.24
C SER A 136 -15.36 -20.69 1.57
N GLY A 137 -15.71 -21.13 0.36
CA GLY A 137 -16.81 -20.53 -0.42
C GLY A 137 -16.46 -19.19 -1.08
N ALA A 138 -15.23 -18.70 -0.90
CA ALA A 138 -14.69 -17.54 -1.59
C ALA A 138 -13.91 -17.97 -2.83
N GLU A 139 -14.03 -17.20 -3.90
CA GLU A 139 -13.32 -17.37 -5.17
C GLU A 139 -12.10 -16.43 -5.24
N THR A 140 -12.25 -15.21 -4.73
CA THR A 140 -11.18 -14.20 -4.64
C THR A 140 -11.25 -13.46 -3.30
N ALA A 141 -10.19 -12.71 -2.98
CA ALA A 141 -10.15 -11.82 -1.84
C ALA A 141 -9.52 -10.48 -2.23
N PHE A 142 -10.01 -9.40 -1.64
CA PHE A 142 -9.48 -8.06 -1.81
C PHE A 142 -8.91 -7.57 -0.47
N VAL A 143 -7.74 -6.94 -0.52
CA VAL A 143 -7.17 -6.23 0.62
C VAL A 143 -7.35 -4.74 0.38
N GLY A 144 -7.80 -4.03 1.41
CA GLY A 144 -7.96 -2.58 1.42
C GLY A 144 -7.20 -1.96 2.58
N VAL A 145 -6.75 -0.73 2.39
CA VAL A 145 -6.10 0.10 3.42
C VAL A 145 -6.97 1.32 3.65
N ASP A 146 -7.28 1.59 4.92
CA ASP A 146 -8.16 2.68 5.39
C ASP A 146 -9.53 2.72 4.71
N THR A 147 -10.07 1.55 4.40
CA THR A 147 -11.40 1.39 3.82
C THR A 147 -12.16 0.29 4.54
N ALA A 148 -13.48 0.46 4.71
CA ALA A 148 -14.35 -0.57 5.24
C ALA A 148 -14.77 -1.60 4.18
N ASP A 149 -14.55 -1.30 2.90
CA ASP A 149 -14.94 -2.15 1.78
C ASP A 149 -13.78 -2.27 0.77
N ALA A 150 -12.97 -3.29 0.97
CA ALA A 150 -11.85 -3.59 0.08
C ALA A 150 -12.29 -4.03 -1.34
N GLU A 151 -13.54 -4.47 -1.54
CA GLU A 151 -14.04 -4.81 -2.88
C GLU A 151 -14.31 -3.53 -3.69
N ALA A 152 -14.84 -2.48 -3.03
CA ALA A 152 -15.08 -1.19 -3.66
C ALA A 152 -13.79 -0.35 -3.85
N GLN A 153 -12.82 -0.50 -2.94
CA GLN A 153 -11.55 0.23 -2.93
C GLN A 153 -10.35 -0.70 -2.70
N PRO A 154 -10.06 -1.61 -3.64
CA PRO A 154 -8.99 -2.57 -3.46
C PRO A 154 -7.63 -1.90 -3.49
N TYR A 155 -6.82 -2.16 -2.47
CA TYR A 155 -5.38 -1.97 -2.52
C TYR A 155 -4.74 -3.06 -3.38
N SER A 156 -5.15 -4.31 -3.17
CA SER A 156 -4.69 -5.46 -3.97
C SER A 156 -5.72 -6.57 -4.01
N GLU A 157 -5.84 -7.23 -5.15
CA GLU A 157 -6.57 -8.50 -5.29
C GLU A 157 -5.62 -9.67 -5.05
N VAL A 158 -6.08 -10.65 -4.27
CA VAL A 158 -5.28 -11.78 -3.78
C VAL A 158 -6.13 -13.06 -3.78
N ALA A 159 -5.48 -14.21 -3.61
CA ALA A 159 -6.20 -15.49 -3.55
C ALA A 159 -7.18 -15.53 -2.37
N ALA A 160 -8.25 -16.31 -2.52
CA ALA A 160 -9.29 -16.48 -1.50
C ALA A 160 -8.75 -16.85 -0.10
N SER A 161 -7.61 -17.55 -0.02
CA SER A 161 -6.86 -17.84 1.19
C SER A 161 -5.37 -17.59 0.96
N GLY A 162 -4.65 -17.11 1.95
CA GLY A 162 -3.21 -16.88 1.84
C GLY A 162 -2.68 -15.86 2.83
N SER A 163 -1.57 -15.23 2.45
CA SER A 163 -0.92 -14.17 3.20
C SER A 163 -0.37 -13.10 2.27
N VAL A 164 -0.26 -11.87 2.77
CA VAL A 164 0.30 -10.73 2.04
C VAL A 164 0.93 -9.74 3.01
N SER A 165 2.03 -9.14 2.61
CA SER A 165 2.69 -8.08 3.36
C SER A 165 2.35 -6.73 2.73
N VAL A 166 1.72 -5.84 3.49
CA VAL A 166 1.32 -4.50 3.02
C VAL A 166 2.15 -3.45 3.74
N PRO A 167 2.80 -2.49 3.04
CA PRO A 167 3.58 -1.46 3.71
C PRO A 167 2.68 -0.59 4.59
N PHE A 168 3.16 -0.26 5.79
CA PHE A 168 2.54 0.71 6.69
C PHE A 168 2.98 2.13 6.32
N ALA A 169 2.05 3.05 6.08
CA ALA A 169 2.37 4.42 5.68
C ALA A 169 2.75 5.28 6.90
N CYS A 170 4.02 5.17 7.32
CA CYS A 170 4.59 6.08 8.31
C CYS A 170 4.51 7.55 7.81
N PRO A 171 4.32 8.54 8.71
CA PRO A 171 4.32 8.45 10.17
C PRO A 171 2.90 8.31 10.77
N ALA A 172 1.92 7.73 10.08
CA ALA A 172 0.57 7.63 10.64
C ALA A 172 0.56 6.93 12.02
N ALA A 173 -0.34 7.36 12.91
CA ALA A 173 -0.50 6.76 14.24
C ALA A 173 -1.13 5.36 14.18
N SER A 174 -1.99 5.11 13.20
CA SER A 174 -2.59 3.80 12.94
C SER A 174 -3.16 3.73 11.53
N HIS A 175 -3.37 2.49 11.05
CA HIS A 175 -4.08 2.19 9.80
C HIS A 175 -5.09 1.07 10.03
N THR A 176 -6.16 1.07 9.23
CA THR A 176 -7.13 -0.04 9.21
C THR A 176 -6.95 -0.87 7.95
N TYR A 177 -6.70 -2.16 8.09
CA TYR A 177 -6.59 -3.10 6.99
C TYR A 177 -7.86 -3.95 6.92
N THR A 178 -8.43 -4.05 5.73
CA THR A 178 -9.67 -4.80 5.49
C THR A 178 -9.42 -5.90 4.48
N ILE A 179 -9.90 -7.11 4.77
CA ILE A 179 -9.93 -8.21 3.80
C ILE A 179 -11.39 -8.47 3.45
N THR A 180 -11.76 -8.39 2.18
CA THR A 180 -13.09 -8.73 1.67
C THR A 180 -13.00 -9.98 0.80
N LEU A 181 -13.62 -11.07 1.23
CA LEU A 181 -13.81 -12.28 0.44
C LEU A 181 -15.00 -12.12 -0.49
N VAL A 182 -14.89 -12.59 -1.73
CA VAL A 182 -15.99 -12.60 -2.71
C VAL A 182 -16.19 -14.01 -3.25
N GLY A 183 -17.43 -14.45 -3.36
CA GLY A 183 -17.79 -15.75 -3.96
C GLY A 183 -19.27 -15.84 -4.32
N ARG A 184 -19.73 -17.04 -4.71
CA ARG A 184 -21.08 -17.27 -5.26
C ARG A 184 -22.26 -16.92 -4.34
N GLY A 185 -22.02 -16.63 -3.06
CA GLY A 185 -23.05 -16.18 -2.11
C GLY A 185 -22.87 -14.73 -1.61
N GLY A 186 -22.10 -13.90 -2.33
CA GLY A 186 -21.86 -12.50 -1.99
C GLY A 186 -20.45 -12.25 -1.49
N SER A 187 -20.29 -11.19 -0.70
CA SER A 187 -19.00 -10.81 -0.11
C SER A 187 -19.05 -10.72 1.41
N ARG A 188 -17.89 -10.93 2.04
CA ARG A 188 -17.73 -10.89 3.50
C ARG A 188 -16.40 -10.25 3.87
N SER A 189 -16.43 -9.29 4.78
CA SER A 189 -15.25 -8.53 5.17
C SER A 189 -14.82 -8.80 6.62
N THR A 190 -13.52 -8.65 6.89
CA THR A 190 -12.95 -8.58 8.24
C THR A 190 -11.94 -7.42 8.28
N THR A 191 -11.78 -6.80 9.44
CA THR A 191 -10.97 -5.58 9.62
C THR A 191 -9.96 -5.75 10.74
N PHE A 192 -8.76 -5.20 10.57
CA PHE A 192 -7.70 -5.13 11.56
C PHE A 192 -7.24 -3.69 11.71
N THR A 193 -7.07 -3.24 12.93
CA THR A 193 -6.42 -1.95 13.21
C THR A 193 -5.00 -2.23 13.67
N VAL A 194 -4.03 -1.58 13.03
CA VAL A 194 -2.61 -1.71 13.36
C VAL A 194 -2.12 -0.36 13.85
N GLU A 195 -1.54 -0.36 15.05
CA GLU A 195 -1.05 0.86 15.69
C GLU A 195 0.45 1.06 15.47
N ASN A 196 0.87 2.30 15.24
CA ASN A 196 2.27 2.69 15.21
C ASN A 196 2.73 3.07 16.62
N THR A 197 3.40 2.13 17.29
CA THR A 197 3.95 2.33 18.64
C THR A 197 5.16 3.27 18.68
N GLY A 198 5.77 3.52 17.51
CA GLY A 198 6.85 4.49 17.32
C GLY A 198 6.35 5.93 17.12
N TYR A 199 5.03 6.15 17.06
CA TYR A 199 4.47 7.49 16.83
C TYR A 199 4.80 8.45 17.98
N ARG A 200 5.41 9.59 17.63
CA ARG A 200 5.72 10.72 18.52
C ARG A 200 5.09 11.96 17.88
N GLY A 201 3.77 12.07 18.01
CA GLY A 201 2.99 13.18 17.42
C GLY A 201 3.44 14.56 17.90
#